data_AF-A0A936ULA1-F1
#
_entry.id   AF-A0A936ULA1-F1
#
_cell.length_a   1.000
_cell.length_b   1.000
_cell.length_c   1.000
_cell.angle_alpha   90.00
_cell.angle_beta   90.00
_cell.angle_gamma   90.00
#
_symmetry.space_group_name_H-M   'P 1'
#
loop_
_entity.id
_entity.type
_entity.pdbx_description
1 polymer ?
#
loop_
_entity_poly.entity_id
_entity_poly.type
_entity_poly.pdbx_seq_one_letter_code
_entity_poly.pdbx_strand_id
1 'polypeptide(L)'
;MNSFRAGIVMSLLGCSGALLPLAASAGETLRVAAGATHQLSPAEAQARFDAWILGDGATLVLPPGAEQWRLQVDRATIGQGVRIVGRGAPGANGQAGESIAGRADACRAGHPGGAGNPGNPGAGGAALDLNLGIDKLGSLAIDVSGGAGGQGGAGGRGQDGGIAQQCSGGDGGAGGDAGDGGDGGNGGSARVRYSYLSDQSTPADIPVTVVSEGGAGGTAGPAGRGGSGNEGKYVQARTLSGSQKWVDGGAAGRDGQPGKVGRAGAKGQVVIEQDLNRRLNQLIETGRIANPTPAASRAPADRTEELERKLNEALRRLEALEKHSP
;
A
#
# COMPACT_ATOMS: atom_id res chain seq x y z
N MET A 1 -56.22 -16.45 38.35
CA MET A 1 -57.28 -15.72 37.63
C MET A 1 -56.84 -15.49 36.19
N ASN A 2 -57.61 -16.08 35.27
CA ASN A 2 -57.71 -15.90 33.80
C ASN A 2 -56.41 -16.12 33.00
N SER A 3 -56.15 -17.24 32.31
CA SER A 3 -56.89 -17.98 31.26
C SER A 3 -57.31 -17.13 30.07
N PHE A 4 -56.66 -17.31 28.91
CA PHE A 4 -57.31 -17.33 27.59
C PHE A 4 -56.45 -18.12 26.58
N ARG A 5 -57.08 -19.13 25.97
CA ARG A 5 -56.62 -19.88 24.79
C ARG A 5 -57.00 -19.11 23.52
N ALA A 6 -56.19 -19.23 22.46
CA ALA A 6 -56.68 -19.27 21.07
C ALA A 6 -55.55 -19.76 20.14
N GLY A 7 -55.81 -20.85 19.40
CA GLY A 7 -54.99 -21.31 18.29
C GLY A 7 -55.51 -20.76 16.96
N ILE A 8 -54.66 -20.74 15.92
CA ILE A 8 -54.97 -20.51 14.50
C ILE A 8 -53.86 -21.24 13.71
N VAL A 9 -54.17 -22.40 13.12
CA VAL A 9 -54.52 -22.66 11.70
C VAL A 9 -53.31 -22.70 10.75
N MET A 10 -53.05 -23.94 10.36
CA MET A 10 -52.32 -24.46 9.20
C MET A 10 -52.62 -23.70 7.91
N SER A 11 -51.60 -23.31 7.15
CA SER A 11 -51.73 -22.86 5.77
C SER A 11 -50.59 -23.41 4.92
N LEU A 12 -50.97 -24.27 3.98
CA LEU A 12 -50.18 -24.74 2.85
C LEU A 12 -49.94 -23.59 1.86
N LEU A 13 -48.68 -23.26 1.60
CA LEU A 13 -48.20 -22.53 0.42
C LEU A 13 -46.96 -23.31 -0.03
N GLY A 14 -46.84 -23.87 -1.23
CA GLY A 14 -47.22 -23.33 -2.53
C GLY A 14 -45.94 -23.27 -3.36
N CYS A 15 -45.56 -24.37 -4.02
CA CYS A 15 -44.42 -24.46 -4.94
C CYS A 15 -44.46 -23.32 -5.96
N SER A 16 -43.47 -22.44 -5.92
CA SER A 16 -43.14 -21.53 -7.02
C SER A 16 -41.69 -21.77 -7.42
N GLY A 17 -41.50 -22.53 -8.49
CA GLY A 17 -40.21 -22.68 -9.16
C GLY A 17 -39.83 -21.35 -9.79
N ALA A 18 -38.96 -20.61 -9.12
CA ALA A 18 -38.31 -19.44 -9.71
C ALA A 18 -37.28 -19.94 -10.73
N LEU A 19 -37.63 -19.88 -12.02
CA LEU A 19 -36.64 -19.81 -13.09
C LEU A 19 -35.84 -18.52 -12.87
N LEU A 20 -34.63 -18.66 -12.34
CA LEU A 20 -33.65 -17.58 -12.29
C LEU A 20 -33.22 -17.28 -13.74
N PRO A 21 -33.43 -16.05 -14.25
CA PRO A 21 -32.79 -15.67 -15.50
C PRO A 21 -31.28 -15.68 -15.27
N LEU A 22 -30.54 -16.47 -16.06
CA LEU A 22 -29.11 -16.25 -16.21
C LEU A 22 -28.95 -14.84 -16.78
N ALA A 23 -28.50 -13.91 -15.95
CA ALA A 23 -28.00 -12.63 -16.43
C ALA A 23 -26.79 -12.96 -17.31
N ALA A 24 -26.99 -12.95 -18.63
CA ALA A 24 -25.91 -12.82 -19.57
C ALA A 24 -25.20 -11.52 -19.20
N SER A 25 -23.99 -11.61 -18.65
CA SER A 25 -23.13 -10.46 -18.45
C SER A 25 -22.85 -9.88 -19.84
N ALA A 26 -23.61 -8.85 -20.23
CA ALA A 26 -23.26 -8.01 -21.35
C ALA A 26 -21.85 -7.49 -21.06
N GLY A 27 -20.89 -7.85 -21.92
CA GLY A 27 -19.53 -7.47 -21.66
C GLY A 27 -19.36 -5.95 -21.73
N GLU A 28 -18.69 -5.43 -20.72
CA GLU A 28 -18.72 -4.01 -20.43
C GLU A 28 -17.68 -3.28 -21.29
N THR A 29 -18.10 -2.19 -21.94
CA THR A 29 -17.18 -1.31 -22.66
C THR A 29 -16.87 -0.10 -21.79
N LEU A 30 -15.63 0.01 -21.33
CA LEU A 30 -15.14 1.17 -20.60
C LEU A 30 -14.68 2.26 -21.56
N ARG A 31 -15.29 3.44 -21.46
CA ARG A 31 -14.94 4.62 -22.27
C ARG A 31 -14.48 5.75 -21.37
N VAL A 32 -13.26 6.22 -21.59
CA VAL A 32 -12.71 7.40 -20.92
C VAL A 32 -12.30 8.40 -21.98
N ALA A 33 -12.92 9.58 -21.94
CA ALA A 33 -12.64 10.65 -22.90
C ALA A 33 -11.18 11.14 -22.78
N ALA A 34 -10.68 11.80 -23.82
CA ALA A 34 -9.35 12.39 -23.81
C ALA A 34 -9.20 13.39 -22.66
N GLY A 35 -8.09 13.29 -21.92
CA GLY A 35 -7.78 14.09 -20.73
C GLY A 35 -8.69 13.83 -19.51
N ALA A 36 -9.68 12.93 -19.60
CA ALA A 36 -10.60 12.67 -18.51
C ALA A 36 -10.03 11.64 -17.52
N THR A 37 -10.47 11.76 -16.27
CA THR A 37 -10.17 10.81 -15.20
C THR A 37 -11.38 9.94 -14.91
N HIS A 38 -11.18 8.64 -14.84
CA HIS A 38 -12.18 7.67 -14.41
C HIS A 38 -11.64 6.82 -13.26
N GLN A 39 -12.40 6.71 -12.19
CA GLN A 39 -12.04 5.92 -11.01
C GLN A 39 -12.84 4.62 -11.02
N LEU A 40 -12.14 3.48 -11.03
CA LEU A 40 -12.78 2.18 -10.87
C LEU A 40 -13.28 2.04 -9.43
N SER A 41 -14.36 1.28 -9.23
CA SER A 41 -14.81 0.88 -7.91
C SER A 41 -14.06 -0.37 -7.43
N PRO A 42 -13.86 -0.57 -6.12
CA PRO A 42 -13.30 -1.82 -5.59
C PRO A 42 -14.09 -3.08 -5.98
N ALA A 43 -15.38 -2.94 -6.33
CA ALA A 43 -16.19 -4.05 -6.82
C ALA A 43 -15.75 -4.52 -8.22
N GLU A 44 -15.11 -3.65 -9.00
CA GLU A 44 -14.56 -3.96 -10.33
C GLU A 44 -13.11 -4.49 -10.26
N ALA A 45 -12.60 -4.79 -9.06
CA ALA A 45 -11.23 -5.28 -8.89
C ALA A 45 -10.94 -6.59 -9.64
N GLN A 46 -11.96 -7.35 -10.04
CA GLN A 46 -11.82 -8.57 -10.85
C GLN A 46 -12.59 -8.48 -12.17
N ALA A 47 -12.80 -7.25 -12.68
CA ALA A 47 -13.62 -7.01 -13.86
C ALA A 47 -12.99 -7.55 -15.15
N ARG A 48 -13.88 -8.00 -16.04
CA ARG A 48 -13.58 -8.31 -17.44
C ARG A 48 -14.35 -7.34 -18.33
N PHE A 49 -13.62 -6.69 -19.22
CA PHE A 49 -14.16 -5.74 -20.19
C PHE A 49 -14.04 -6.33 -21.59
N ASP A 50 -15.10 -6.17 -22.39
CA ASP A 50 -15.04 -6.47 -23.81
C ASP A 50 -14.13 -5.48 -24.52
N ALA A 51 -14.24 -4.20 -24.13
CA ALA A 51 -13.46 -3.16 -24.74
C ALA A 51 -13.08 -2.01 -23.79
N TRP A 52 -11.85 -1.53 -23.92
CA TRP A 52 -11.40 -0.25 -23.40
C TRP A 52 -11.19 0.73 -24.54
N ILE A 53 -11.76 1.93 -24.40
CA ILE A 53 -11.53 3.06 -25.29
C ILE A 53 -11.07 4.23 -24.44
N LEU A 54 -9.76 4.40 -24.37
CA LEU A 54 -9.08 5.42 -23.56
C LEU A 54 -8.52 6.48 -24.49
N GLY A 55 -9.08 7.69 -24.45
CA GLY A 55 -8.60 8.82 -25.23
C GLY A 55 -7.21 9.31 -24.79
N ASP A 56 -6.60 10.18 -25.59
CA ASP A 56 -5.28 10.74 -25.28
C ASP A 56 -5.28 11.44 -23.91
N GLY A 57 -4.29 11.17 -23.07
CA GLY A 57 -4.16 11.73 -21.73
C GLY A 57 -5.20 11.22 -20.71
N ALA A 58 -6.02 10.22 -21.06
CA ALA A 58 -6.98 9.64 -20.13
C ALA A 58 -6.27 9.02 -18.89
N THR A 59 -6.91 9.14 -17.73
CA THR A 59 -6.39 8.59 -16.47
C THR A 59 -7.39 7.61 -15.86
N LEU A 60 -6.97 6.39 -15.60
CA LEU A 60 -7.70 5.40 -14.82
C LEU A 60 -7.13 5.37 -13.39
N VAL A 61 -7.98 5.54 -12.39
CA VAL A 61 -7.61 5.51 -10.98
C VAL A 61 -8.05 4.20 -10.35
N LEU A 62 -7.11 3.51 -9.72
CA LEU A 62 -7.31 2.30 -8.92
C LEU A 62 -7.36 2.71 -7.44
N PRO A 63 -8.53 2.94 -6.84
CA PRO A 63 -8.59 3.35 -5.45
C PRO A 63 -8.07 2.26 -4.51
N PRO A 64 -7.66 2.65 -3.29
CA PRO A 64 -7.40 1.68 -2.23
C PRO A 64 -8.69 0.93 -1.87
N GLY A 65 -8.54 -0.31 -1.40
CA GLY A 65 -9.65 -1.15 -0.92
C GLY A 65 -9.78 -2.50 -1.60
N ALA A 66 -9.09 -2.71 -2.73
CA ALA A 66 -8.91 -4.03 -3.32
C ALA A 66 -7.54 -4.59 -2.93
N GLU A 67 -7.50 -5.88 -2.56
CA GLU A 67 -6.22 -6.58 -2.31
C GLU A 67 -5.39 -6.70 -3.60
N GLN A 68 -6.08 -6.95 -4.73
CA GLN A 68 -5.49 -7.04 -6.05
C GLN A 68 -6.49 -6.61 -7.13
N TRP A 69 -6.03 -5.81 -8.07
CA TRP A 69 -6.72 -5.47 -9.30
C TRP A 69 -6.35 -6.47 -10.38
N ARG A 70 -7.27 -7.33 -10.78
CA ARG A 70 -7.16 -8.26 -11.90
C ARG A 70 -8.11 -7.82 -13.02
N LEU A 71 -7.56 -7.12 -14.00
CA LEU A 71 -8.33 -6.54 -15.09
C LEU A 71 -8.05 -7.31 -16.38
N GLN A 72 -9.11 -7.87 -16.96
CA GLN A 72 -9.03 -8.48 -18.29
C GLN A 72 -9.74 -7.60 -19.30
N VAL A 73 -9.07 -7.30 -20.41
CA VAL A 73 -9.60 -6.45 -21.47
C VAL A 73 -9.40 -7.17 -22.78
N ASP A 74 -10.51 -7.56 -23.42
CA ASP A 74 -10.44 -8.33 -24.64
C ASP A 74 -10.02 -7.46 -25.84
N ARG A 75 -10.41 -6.18 -25.87
CA ARG A 75 -9.98 -5.19 -26.88
C ARG A 75 -9.65 -3.81 -26.29
N ALA A 76 -8.43 -3.32 -26.46
CA ALA A 76 -7.99 -2.04 -25.93
C ALA A 76 -7.56 -1.08 -27.05
N THR A 77 -8.23 0.08 -27.11
CA THR A 77 -7.80 1.26 -27.86
C THR A 77 -7.30 2.29 -26.86
N ILE A 78 -5.98 2.47 -26.81
CA ILE A 78 -5.28 3.34 -25.86
C ILE A 78 -4.63 4.48 -26.63
N GLY A 79 -4.99 5.71 -26.29
CA GLY A 79 -4.41 6.94 -26.83
C GLY A 79 -2.95 7.19 -26.39
N GLN A 80 -2.45 8.38 -26.67
CA GLN A 80 -1.14 8.85 -26.21
C GLN A 80 -1.20 9.40 -24.79
N GLY A 81 -0.22 9.09 -23.96
CA GLY A 81 -0.07 9.63 -22.61
C GLY A 81 -1.13 9.14 -21.61
N VAL A 82 -1.72 7.97 -21.85
CA VAL A 82 -2.72 7.37 -20.95
C VAL A 82 -2.04 6.92 -19.65
N ARG A 83 -2.73 7.07 -18.53
CA ARG A 83 -2.21 6.72 -17.20
C ARG A 83 -3.13 5.76 -16.46
N ILE A 84 -2.55 4.78 -15.78
CA ILE A 84 -3.21 3.99 -14.74
C ILE A 84 -2.53 4.32 -13.41
N VAL A 85 -3.29 4.79 -12.43
CA VAL A 85 -2.76 5.31 -11.17
C VAL A 85 -3.35 4.51 -10.01
N GLY A 86 -2.50 3.70 -9.36
CA GLY A 86 -2.80 2.96 -8.14
C GLY A 86 -1.81 3.30 -7.04
N ARG A 87 -1.56 4.60 -6.82
CA ARG A 87 -0.61 5.06 -5.81
C ARG A 87 -1.15 4.87 -4.39
N GLY A 88 -0.24 4.53 -3.48
CA GLY A 88 -0.53 4.51 -2.06
C GLY A 88 -0.86 5.92 -1.53
N ALA A 89 -1.85 6.01 -0.64
CA ALA A 89 -2.19 7.23 0.06
C ALA A 89 -1.05 7.67 1.00
N PRO A 90 -0.79 8.99 1.15
CA PRO A 90 0.19 9.48 2.11
C PRO A 90 -0.27 9.26 3.55
N GLY A 91 0.69 9.03 4.44
CA GLY A 91 0.47 8.99 5.87
C GLY A 91 0.13 10.38 6.43
N ALA A 92 -0.77 10.42 7.41
CA ALA A 92 -1.09 11.65 8.13
C ALA A 92 0.07 12.09 9.03
N ASN A 93 0.28 13.40 9.15
CA ASN A 93 1.28 13.95 10.05
C ASN A 93 0.87 13.79 11.51
N GLY A 94 1.87 13.61 12.37
CA GLY A 94 1.74 13.64 13.81
C GLY A 94 1.40 15.04 14.31
N GLN A 95 0.56 15.12 15.34
CA GLN A 95 0.23 16.36 16.01
C GLN A 95 1.37 16.82 16.91
N ALA A 96 1.58 18.14 16.99
CA ALA A 96 2.54 18.71 17.92
C ALA A 96 2.08 18.53 19.37
N GLY A 97 3.03 18.34 20.26
CA GLY A 97 2.82 18.33 21.69
C GLY A 97 2.48 19.72 22.23
N GLU A 98 1.70 19.76 23.30
CA GLU A 98 1.28 21.01 23.92
C GLU A 98 2.48 21.75 24.51
N SER A 99 2.64 23.01 24.15
CA SER A 99 3.64 23.88 24.77
C SER A 99 3.02 24.65 25.93
N ILE A 100 3.69 24.65 27.07
CA ILE A 100 3.24 25.44 28.21
C ILE A 100 4.00 26.77 28.23
N ALA A 101 3.27 27.85 27.94
CA ALA A 101 3.85 29.18 27.87
C ALA A 101 4.04 29.82 29.25
N GLY A 102 4.96 30.78 29.30
CA GLY A 102 5.17 31.61 30.47
C GLY A 102 5.92 30.89 31.59
N ARG A 103 5.67 31.36 32.80
CA ARG A 103 6.41 31.01 34.01
C ARG A 103 5.46 30.44 35.05
N ALA A 104 5.90 29.42 35.77
CA ALA A 104 5.17 28.88 36.92
C ALA A 104 5.08 29.88 38.07
N ASP A 105 4.14 29.64 38.99
CA ASP A 105 4.02 30.45 40.21
C ASP A 105 5.31 30.45 41.02
N ALA A 106 5.49 31.49 41.84
CA ALA A 106 6.69 31.65 42.65
C ALA A 106 7.03 30.37 43.44
N CYS A 107 8.30 29.97 43.40
CA CYS A 107 8.81 28.74 44.01
C CYS A 107 8.15 27.43 43.56
N ARG A 108 7.46 27.41 42.40
CA ARG A 108 6.95 26.20 41.77
C ARG A 108 7.78 25.83 40.55
N ALA A 109 8.02 24.55 40.36
CA ALA A 109 8.61 24.04 39.14
C ALA A 109 7.67 24.29 37.95
N GLY A 110 8.28 24.49 36.78
CA GLY A 110 7.57 24.60 35.51
C GLY A 110 6.90 23.28 35.14
N HIS A 111 5.74 23.37 34.50
CA HIS A 111 5.08 22.22 33.91
C HIS A 111 5.84 21.70 32.67
N PRO A 112 5.92 20.38 32.48
CA PRO A 112 6.53 19.81 31.28
C PRO A 112 5.70 20.10 30.03
N GLY A 113 6.37 20.19 28.88
CA GLY A 113 5.71 20.21 27.58
C GLY A 113 5.19 18.83 27.19
N GLY A 114 4.14 18.79 26.39
CA GLY A 114 3.56 17.56 25.85
C GLY A 114 4.45 16.93 24.77
N ALA A 115 4.41 15.61 24.63
CA ALA A 115 5.10 14.92 23.55
C ALA A 115 4.39 15.13 22.20
N GLY A 116 5.17 15.16 21.12
CA GLY A 116 4.64 15.11 19.75
C GLY A 116 4.19 13.70 19.38
N ASN A 117 3.12 13.59 18.60
CA ASN A 117 2.64 12.31 18.11
C ASN A 117 3.46 11.83 16.90
N PRO A 118 3.62 10.51 16.69
CA PRO A 118 4.26 9.99 15.50
C PRO A 118 3.44 10.29 14.24
N GLY A 119 4.12 10.35 13.09
CA GLY A 119 3.48 10.33 11.78
C GLY A 119 2.95 8.95 11.43
N ASN A 120 1.83 8.88 10.73
CA ASN A 120 1.27 7.62 10.25
C ASN A 120 2.07 7.09 9.05
N PRO A 121 2.13 5.76 8.85
CA PRO A 121 2.76 5.19 7.68
C PRO A 121 2.01 5.56 6.39
N GLY A 122 2.74 5.65 5.28
CA GLY A 122 2.16 5.72 3.95
C GLY A 122 1.57 4.36 3.55
N ALA A 123 0.48 4.38 2.78
CA ALA A 123 -0.13 3.15 2.28
C ALA A 123 0.70 2.54 1.14
N GLY A 124 0.61 1.22 0.97
CA GLY A 124 1.22 0.54 -0.18
C GLY A 124 0.56 0.93 -1.50
N GLY A 125 1.32 0.82 -2.59
CA GLY A 125 0.76 0.92 -3.94
C GLY A 125 -0.07 -0.30 -4.31
N ALA A 126 -0.91 -0.16 -5.34
CA ALA A 126 -1.83 -1.20 -5.78
C ALA A 126 -1.11 -2.42 -6.39
N ALA A 127 -1.65 -3.62 -6.14
CA ALA A 127 -1.27 -4.82 -6.88
C ALA A 127 -2.14 -4.93 -8.14
N LEU A 128 -1.54 -4.81 -9.33
CA LEU A 128 -2.20 -4.83 -10.63
C LEU A 128 -1.76 -6.06 -11.44
N ASP A 129 -2.71 -6.85 -11.91
CA ASP A 129 -2.58 -7.86 -12.95
C ASP A 129 -3.48 -7.47 -14.11
N LEU A 130 -2.87 -6.96 -15.17
CA LEU A 130 -3.55 -6.39 -16.32
C LEU A 130 -3.33 -7.28 -17.53
N ASN A 131 -4.41 -7.75 -18.14
CA ASN A 131 -4.39 -8.55 -19.36
C ASN A 131 -5.07 -7.78 -20.51
N LEU A 132 -4.32 -7.45 -21.57
CA LEU A 132 -4.77 -6.60 -22.67
C LEU A 132 -4.72 -7.30 -24.03
N GLY A 133 -5.85 -7.34 -24.73
CA GLY A 133 -5.89 -7.48 -26.19
C GLY A 133 -5.78 -6.10 -26.84
N ILE A 134 -4.61 -5.72 -27.33
CA ILE A 134 -4.34 -4.39 -27.89
C ILE A 134 -4.82 -4.33 -29.34
N ASP A 135 -5.77 -3.44 -29.60
CA ASP A 135 -6.19 -3.05 -30.96
C ASP A 135 -5.36 -1.86 -31.44
N LYS A 136 -5.21 -0.85 -30.58
CA LYS A 136 -4.36 0.33 -30.81
C LYS A 136 -3.70 0.77 -29.50
N LEU A 137 -2.41 1.09 -29.55
CA LEU A 137 -1.66 1.61 -28.41
C LEU A 137 -0.83 2.84 -28.82
N GLY A 138 -1.11 3.98 -28.18
CA GLY A 138 -0.27 5.16 -28.22
C GLY A 138 0.86 5.05 -27.19
N SER A 139 0.56 5.36 -25.93
CA SER A 139 1.48 5.14 -24.80
C SER A 139 0.72 5.00 -23.49
N LEU A 140 1.21 4.13 -22.62
CA LEU A 140 0.59 3.79 -21.33
C LEU A 140 1.62 3.90 -20.21
N ALA A 141 1.33 4.74 -19.21
CA ALA A 141 2.09 4.80 -17.98
C ALA A 141 1.28 4.18 -16.84
N ILE A 142 1.89 3.33 -16.05
CA ILE A 142 1.28 2.73 -14.85
C ILE A 142 2.09 3.19 -13.65
N ASP A 143 1.43 3.77 -12.66
CA ASP A 143 2.05 4.20 -11.41
C ASP A 143 1.36 3.50 -10.24
N VAL A 144 2.05 2.51 -9.68
CA VAL A 144 1.67 1.78 -8.47
C VAL A 144 2.64 2.07 -7.32
N SER A 145 3.18 3.29 -7.26
CA SER A 145 4.13 3.67 -6.22
C SER A 145 3.49 3.73 -4.83
N GLY A 146 4.28 3.49 -3.79
CA GLY A 146 3.86 3.64 -2.40
C GLY A 146 3.61 5.10 -2.01
N GLY A 147 2.80 5.29 -0.97
CA GLY A 147 2.53 6.60 -0.36
C GLY A 147 3.67 7.05 0.55
N ALA A 148 3.91 8.36 0.64
CA ALA A 148 4.89 8.89 1.58
C ALA A 148 4.42 8.71 3.04
N GLY A 149 5.35 8.48 3.96
CA GLY A 149 5.06 8.49 5.39
C GLY A 149 4.80 9.90 5.91
N GLY A 150 3.94 10.00 6.93
CA GLY A 150 3.60 11.27 7.58
C GLY A 150 4.76 11.80 8.41
N GLN A 151 4.86 13.12 8.55
CA GLN A 151 5.87 13.76 9.40
C GLN A 151 5.56 13.52 10.88
N GLY A 152 6.58 13.40 11.71
CA GLY A 152 6.44 13.36 13.17
C GLY A 152 6.09 14.73 13.75
N GLY A 153 5.29 14.75 14.82
CA GLY A 153 4.90 15.96 15.52
C GLY A 153 6.03 16.56 16.34
N ALA A 154 6.09 17.90 16.43
CA ALA A 154 7.05 18.57 17.30
C ALA A 154 6.76 18.29 18.78
N GLY A 155 7.81 18.18 19.60
CA GLY A 155 7.67 18.19 21.05
C GLY A 155 7.30 19.58 21.59
N GLY A 156 6.48 19.63 22.63
CA GLY A 156 6.04 20.87 23.26
C GLY A 156 7.12 21.50 24.13
N ARG A 157 7.15 22.83 24.21
CA ARG A 157 8.06 23.54 25.12
C ARG A 157 7.62 23.36 26.58
N GLY A 158 8.59 23.10 27.46
CA GLY A 158 8.41 23.12 28.91
C GLY A 158 8.29 24.55 29.47
N GLN A 159 7.48 24.73 30.49
CA GLN A 159 7.25 26.02 31.14
C GLN A 159 8.49 26.48 31.90
N ASP A 160 8.74 27.79 31.94
CA ASP A 160 9.82 28.31 32.78
C ASP A 160 9.47 28.13 34.27
N GLY A 161 10.47 27.83 35.08
CA GLY A 161 10.30 27.64 36.53
C GLY A 161 9.94 28.95 37.23
N GLY A 162 9.31 28.86 38.39
CA GLY A 162 8.88 30.01 39.18
C GLY A 162 10.03 30.72 39.90
N ILE A 163 9.96 32.05 39.99
CA ILE A 163 11.04 32.85 40.62
C ILE A 163 11.27 32.46 42.08
N ALA A 164 12.53 32.52 42.52
CA ALA A 164 12.89 32.40 43.93
C ALA A 164 12.26 33.57 44.72
N GLN A 165 11.72 33.28 45.90
CA GLN A 165 11.18 34.26 46.85
C GLN A 165 11.67 33.90 48.26
N GLN A 166 10.78 33.65 49.23
CA GLN A 166 11.14 33.11 50.54
C GLN A 166 11.48 31.60 50.50
N CYS A 167 11.59 31.07 49.29
CA CYS A 167 11.82 29.68 48.93
C CYS A 167 12.66 29.65 47.65
N SER A 168 13.34 28.52 47.42
CA SER A 168 14.16 28.30 46.23
C SER A 168 13.36 28.53 44.96
N GLY A 169 14.05 28.97 43.90
CA GLY A 169 13.46 29.05 42.58
C GLY A 169 13.00 27.67 42.11
N GLY A 170 11.88 27.62 41.40
CA GLY A 170 11.44 26.39 40.76
C GLY A 170 12.26 26.10 39.52
N ASP A 171 12.51 24.82 39.27
CA ASP A 171 13.15 24.34 38.06
C ASP A 171 12.26 24.57 36.84
N GLY A 172 12.85 24.73 35.65
CA GLY A 172 12.12 24.72 34.40
C GLY A 172 11.52 23.34 34.10
N GLY A 173 10.33 23.33 33.50
CA GLY A 173 9.69 22.11 33.05
C GLY A 173 10.45 21.47 31.91
N ALA A 174 10.48 20.14 31.82
CA ALA A 174 11.10 19.46 30.69
C ALA A 174 10.37 19.77 29.38
N GLY A 175 11.11 19.83 28.28
CA GLY A 175 10.53 19.82 26.94
C GLY A 175 9.96 18.44 26.62
N GLY A 176 8.92 18.41 25.78
CA GLY A 176 8.35 17.17 25.30
C GLY A 176 9.22 16.53 24.21
N ASP A 177 9.22 15.21 24.17
CA ASP A 177 9.85 14.45 23.10
C ASP A 177 9.09 14.67 21.79
N ALA A 178 9.79 14.59 20.66
CA ALA A 178 9.15 14.69 19.35
C ALA A 178 8.63 13.34 18.87
N GLY A 179 7.66 13.39 17.97
CA GLY A 179 7.17 12.20 17.27
C GLY A 179 8.13 11.73 16.18
N ASP A 180 8.18 10.41 16.01
CA ASP A 180 8.85 9.77 14.88
C ASP A 180 8.11 10.05 13.55
N GLY A 181 8.84 10.11 12.45
CA GLY A 181 8.25 10.10 11.11
C GLY A 181 7.69 8.73 10.76
N GLY A 182 6.55 8.70 10.08
CA GLY A 182 5.93 7.46 9.60
C GLY A 182 6.76 6.81 8.49
N ASP A 183 6.75 5.49 8.43
CA ASP A 183 7.39 4.77 7.33
C ASP A 183 6.69 5.04 5.98
N GLY A 184 7.45 5.08 4.89
CA GLY A 184 6.91 5.13 3.53
C GLY A 184 6.27 3.80 3.15
N GLY A 185 5.17 3.84 2.41
CA GLY A 185 4.50 2.65 1.91
C GLY A 185 5.31 1.93 0.84
N ASN A 186 5.21 0.60 0.76
CA ASN A 186 5.88 -0.15 -0.29
C ASN A 186 5.25 0.13 -1.67
N GLY A 187 6.06 0.05 -2.72
CA GLY A 187 5.57 0.01 -4.09
C GLY A 187 4.71 -1.23 -4.32
N GLY A 188 3.63 -1.06 -5.07
CA GLY A 188 2.72 -2.15 -5.46
C GLY A 188 3.31 -3.02 -6.57
N SER A 189 2.70 -4.16 -6.84
CA SER A 189 3.12 -5.02 -7.95
C SER A 189 2.34 -4.69 -9.23
N ALA A 190 2.97 -4.82 -10.38
CA ALA A 190 2.33 -4.63 -11.68
C ALA A 190 2.77 -5.73 -12.64
N ARG A 191 1.83 -6.58 -13.04
CA ARG A 191 1.98 -7.57 -14.10
C ARG A 191 1.13 -7.14 -15.28
N VAL A 192 1.76 -6.88 -16.42
CA VAL A 192 1.08 -6.51 -17.66
C VAL A 192 1.31 -7.62 -18.69
N ARG A 193 0.25 -8.32 -19.04
CA ARG A 193 0.24 -9.31 -20.12
C ARG A 193 -0.50 -8.72 -21.30
N TYR A 194 0.09 -8.73 -22.47
CA TYR A 194 -0.54 -8.13 -23.65
C TYR A 194 -0.37 -8.96 -24.91
N SER A 195 -1.31 -8.80 -25.84
CA SER A 195 -1.32 -9.42 -27.16
C SER A 195 -1.83 -8.41 -28.18
N TYR A 196 -1.29 -8.38 -29.39
CA TYR A 196 -1.80 -7.52 -30.46
C TYR A 196 -2.89 -8.25 -31.24
N LEU A 197 -4.03 -7.60 -31.45
CA LEU A 197 -5.18 -8.17 -32.17
C LEU A 197 -5.10 -7.96 -33.68
N SER A 198 -4.31 -7.00 -34.14
CA SER A 198 -4.06 -6.72 -35.55
C SER A 198 -2.69 -7.24 -36.00
N ASP A 199 -2.54 -7.54 -37.29
CA ASP A 199 -1.27 -8.00 -37.92
C ASP A 199 -0.20 -6.90 -38.04
N GLN A 200 -0.37 -5.78 -37.32
CA GLN A 200 0.62 -4.72 -37.28
C GLN A 200 1.95 -5.31 -36.77
N SER A 201 3.04 -4.93 -37.43
CA SER A 201 4.39 -5.32 -37.03
C SER A 201 4.58 -5.00 -35.55
N THR A 202 4.87 -6.02 -34.74
CA THR A 202 5.17 -5.86 -33.32
C THR A 202 6.34 -4.90 -33.19
N PRO A 203 6.16 -3.69 -32.61
CA PRO A 203 7.27 -2.80 -32.36
C PRO A 203 8.31 -3.50 -31.48
N ALA A 204 9.60 -3.20 -31.68
CA ALA A 204 10.66 -3.76 -30.85
C ALA A 204 10.49 -3.40 -29.36
N ASP A 205 9.95 -2.20 -29.08
CA ASP A 205 9.64 -1.70 -27.75
C ASP A 205 8.14 -1.39 -27.63
N ILE A 206 7.49 -1.92 -26.60
CA ILE A 206 6.13 -1.53 -26.24
C ILE A 206 6.18 -0.18 -25.49
N PRO A 207 5.37 0.84 -25.87
CA PRO A 207 5.33 2.13 -25.18
C PRO A 207 4.53 2.04 -23.85
N VAL A 208 4.93 1.10 -22.99
CA VAL A 208 4.38 0.90 -21.64
C VAL A 208 5.49 1.14 -20.63
N THR A 209 5.28 2.12 -19.75
CA THR A 209 6.19 2.41 -18.62
C THR A 209 5.50 2.10 -17.31
N VAL A 210 6.20 1.47 -16.37
CA VAL A 210 5.63 1.12 -15.07
C VAL A 210 6.54 1.65 -13.95
N VAL A 211 5.96 2.40 -13.03
CA VAL A 211 6.61 2.93 -11.82
C VAL A 211 6.02 2.22 -10.61
N SER A 212 6.89 1.67 -9.78
CA SER A 212 6.57 0.82 -8.63
C SER A 212 7.54 1.11 -7.48
N GLU A 213 7.91 2.38 -7.33
CA GLU A 213 8.85 2.78 -6.28
C GLU A 213 8.16 2.79 -4.90
N GLY A 214 8.96 2.58 -3.85
CA GLY A 214 8.49 2.80 -2.49
C GLY A 214 8.27 4.28 -2.20
N GLY A 215 7.39 4.58 -1.26
CA GLY A 215 7.19 5.91 -0.74
C GLY A 215 8.37 6.37 0.12
N ALA A 216 8.61 7.68 0.17
CA ALA A 216 9.58 8.25 1.10
C ALA A 216 9.11 8.09 2.55
N GLY A 217 10.05 7.87 3.47
CA GLY A 217 9.77 7.95 4.90
C GLY A 217 9.51 9.39 5.35
N GLY A 218 8.66 9.56 6.36
CA GLY A 218 8.36 10.85 6.96
C GLY A 218 9.55 11.40 7.75
N THR A 219 9.65 12.72 7.82
CA THR A 219 10.66 13.38 8.65
C THR A 219 10.31 13.29 10.13
N ALA A 220 11.32 13.23 10.99
CA ALA A 220 11.14 13.34 12.43
C ALA A 220 10.60 14.71 12.85
N GLY A 221 9.86 14.76 13.95
CA GLY A 221 9.53 16.01 14.62
C GLY A 221 10.75 16.61 15.35
N PRO A 222 10.82 17.94 15.52
CA PRO A 222 11.83 18.57 16.36
C PRO A 222 11.49 18.40 17.85
N ALA A 223 12.51 18.22 18.69
CA ALA A 223 12.35 18.14 20.14
C ALA A 223 11.82 19.43 20.75
N GLY A 224 11.02 19.29 21.81
CA GLY A 224 10.58 20.41 22.64
C GLY A 224 11.73 20.94 23.50
N ARG A 225 11.85 22.27 23.60
CA ARG A 225 12.83 22.89 24.49
C ARG A 225 12.38 22.81 25.95
N GLY A 226 13.33 22.60 26.86
CA GLY A 226 13.11 22.76 28.28
C GLY A 226 12.80 24.21 28.65
N GLY A 227 12.04 24.39 29.72
CA GLY A 227 11.79 25.68 30.33
C GLY A 227 13.06 26.22 31.00
N SER A 228 13.18 27.53 31.08
CA SER A 228 14.28 28.16 31.79
C SER A 228 14.10 27.97 33.31
N GLY A 229 15.20 27.74 34.00
CA GLY A 229 15.26 27.92 35.45
C GLY A 229 15.29 29.41 35.82
N ASN A 230 15.48 29.69 37.11
CA ASN A 230 15.74 31.06 37.57
C ASN A 230 17.09 31.15 38.26
N GLU A 231 17.70 32.31 38.22
CA GLU A 231 18.87 32.62 39.03
C GLU A 231 18.50 32.70 40.52
N GLY A 232 19.45 32.37 41.39
CA GLY A 232 19.31 32.57 42.83
C GLY A 232 19.29 34.05 43.19
N LYS A 233 18.76 34.39 44.37
CA LYS A 233 18.72 35.77 44.84
C LYS A 233 18.95 35.89 46.33
N TYR A 234 19.48 37.03 46.75
CA TYR A 234 19.52 37.41 48.16
C TYR A 234 18.14 37.88 48.63
N VAL A 235 17.68 37.33 49.75
CA VAL A 235 16.45 37.76 50.43
C VAL A 235 16.77 38.25 51.84
N GLN A 236 16.03 39.25 52.31
CA GLN A 236 16.19 39.73 53.69
C GLN A 236 15.71 38.67 54.68
N ALA A 237 16.59 38.26 55.58
CA ALA A 237 16.22 37.42 56.72
C ALA A 237 15.41 38.26 57.69
N ARG A 238 14.38 37.66 58.31
CA ARG A 238 13.62 38.30 59.40
C ARG A 238 14.44 38.29 60.70
N THR A 239 15.58 38.98 60.68
CA THR A 239 16.44 39.23 61.84
C THR A 239 16.38 40.71 62.18
N LEU A 240 16.53 41.06 63.46
CA LEU A 240 16.56 42.46 63.92
C LEU A 240 17.73 43.26 63.32
N SER A 241 18.75 42.56 62.77
CA SER A 241 19.92 43.15 62.12
C SER A 241 19.79 43.32 60.60
N GLY A 242 18.69 42.89 59.98
CA GLY A 242 18.46 43.04 58.54
C GLY A 242 19.40 42.22 57.64
N SER A 243 19.95 41.11 58.14
CA SER A 243 20.90 40.28 57.39
C SER A 243 20.27 39.67 56.13
N GLN A 244 21.04 39.52 55.05
CA GLN A 244 20.59 38.88 53.82
C GLN A 244 20.98 37.40 53.80
N LYS A 245 20.09 36.55 53.27
CA LYS A 245 20.32 35.12 53.02
C LYS A 245 20.24 34.84 51.53
N TRP A 246 21.22 34.13 50.98
CA TRP A 246 21.15 33.61 49.61
C TRP A 246 20.12 32.49 49.51
N VAL A 247 19.29 32.53 48.47
CA VAL A 247 18.33 31.49 48.12
C VAL A 247 18.62 31.04 46.70
N ASP A 248 18.84 29.73 46.54
CA ASP A 248 19.19 29.15 45.26
C ASP A 248 18.07 29.29 44.24
N GLY A 249 18.49 29.41 42.99
CA GLY A 249 17.61 29.41 41.84
C GLY A 249 17.11 28.01 41.48
N GLY A 250 16.38 27.92 40.38
CA GLY A 250 15.97 26.65 39.79
C GLY A 250 16.84 26.30 38.58
N ALA A 251 17.06 25.02 38.33
CA ALA A 251 17.74 24.53 37.14
C ALA A 251 16.87 24.69 35.87
N ALA A 252 17.49 24.72 34.70
CA ALA A 252 16.75 24.62 33.45
C ALA A 252 16.16 23.22 33.27
N GLY A 253 14.97 23.16 32.67
CA GLY A 253 14.38 21.92 32.22
C GLY A 253 15.23 21.28 31.13
N ARG A 254 15.20 19.95 31.06
CA ARG A 254 15.88 19.23 29.98
C ARG A 254 15.09 19.41 28.68
N ASP A 255 15.79 19.55 27.57
CA ASP A 255 15.19 19.42 26.24
C ASP A 255 14.69 17.99 26.04
N GLY A 256 13.60 17.85 25.28
CA GLY A 256 13.10 16.57 24.84
C GLY A 256 14.05 15.89 23.85
N GLN A 257 13.74 14.65 23.49
CA GLN A 257 14.45 13.92 22.47
C GLN A 257 13.86 14.18 21.08
N PRO A 258 14.70 14.26 20.04
CA PRO A 258 14.21 14.32 18.67
C PRO A 258 13.61 12.98 18.26
N GLY A 259 12.63 13.02 17.36
CA GLY A 259 12.08 11.81 16.76
C GLY A 259 13.06 11.17 15.78
N LYS A 260 12.72 9.99 15.30
CA LYS A 260 13.45 9.26 14.25
C LYS A 260 12.81 9.50 12.90
N VAL A 261 13.62 9.48 11.85
CA VAL A 261 13.13 9.50 10.47
C VAL A 261 12.45 8.17 10.15
N GLY A 262 11.33 8.22 9.43
CA GLY A 262 10.68 7.03 8.91
C GLY A 262 11.53 6.35 7.83
N ARG A 263 11.38 5.04 7.69
CA ARG A 263 12.07 4.27 6.65
C ARG A 263 11.42 4.52 5.30
N ALA A 264 12.20 4.51 4.23
CA ALA A 264 11.65 4.46 2.88
C ALA A 264 10.99 3.10 2.62
N GLY A 265 9.91 3.11 1.85
CA GLY A 265 9.24 1.90 1.40
C GLY A 265 10.11 1.09 0.43
N ALA A 266 9.88 -0.21 0.38
CA ALA A 266 10.53 -1.07 -0.59
C ALA A 266 9.93 -0.85 -1.99
N LYS A 267 10.76 -1.02 -3.03
CA LYS A 267 10.30 -1.09 -4.42
C LYS A 267 9.45 -2.34 -4.63
N GLY A 268 8.39 -2.24 -5.45
CA GLY A 268 7.55 -3.36 -5.82
C GLY A 268 8.07 -4.13 -7.03
N GLN A 269 7.25 -5.06 -7.52
CA GLN A 269 7.60 -5.94 -8.63
C GLN A 269 6.93 -5.48 -9.93
N VAL A 270 7.69 -5.42 -11.01
CA VAL A 270 7.18 -5.11 -12.35
C VAL A 270 7.49 -6.28 -13.29
N VAL A 271 6.46 -6.76 -13.97
CA VAL A 271 6.55 -7.80 -15.00
C VAL A 271 5.74 -7.35 -16.20
N ILE A 272 6.37 -7.27 -17.37
CA ILE A 272 5.70 -6.93 -18.64
C ILE A 272 5.99 -8.07 -19.61
N GLU A 273 4.95 -8.74 -20.08
CA GLU A 273 5.04 -9.96 -20.88
C GLU A 273 4.13 -9.86 -22.10
N GLN A 274 4.66 -10.25 -23.25
CA GLN A 274 3.84 -10.46 -24.45
C GLN A 274 3.29 -11.88 -24.45
N ASP A 275 1.97 -12.03 -24.50
CA ASP A 275 1.28 -13.32 -24.61
C ASP A 275 1.25 -13.76 -26.09
N LEU A 276 2.34 -14.42 -26.50
CA LEU A 276 2.48 -15.01 -27.85
C LEU A 276 1.54 -16.21 -28.06
N ASN A 277 1.14 -16.89 -26.98
CA ASN A 277 0.27 -18.07 -27.06
C ASN A 277 -1.16 -17.68 -27.46
N ARG A 278 -1.67 -16.54 -26.95
CA ARG A 278 -2.95 -16.01 -27.39
C ARG A 278 -2.94 -15.66 -28.88
N ARG A 279 -1.86 -15.05 -29.39
CA ARG A 279 -1.71 -14.76 -30.82
C ARG A 279 -1.75 -16.04 -31.65
N LEU A 280 -1.07 -17.09 -31.21
CA LEU A 280 -1.06 -18.39 -31.89
C LEU A 280 -2.47 -19.00 -31.94
N ASN A 281 -3.19 -19.02 -30.81
CA ASN A 281 -4.56 -19.55 -30.75
C ASN A 281 -5.53 -18.77 -31.62
N GLN A 282 -5.45 -17.43 -31.63
CA GLN A 282 -6.32 -16.59 -32.46
C GLN A 282 -6.04 -16.80 -33.96
N LEU A 283 -4.77 -16.96 -34.34
CA LEU A 283 -4.40 -17.25 -35.72
C LEU A 283 -4.85 -18.66 -36.17
N ILE A 284 -4.89 -19.63 -35.23
CA ILE A 284 -5.47 -20.97 -35.45
C ILE A 284 -7.00 -20.88 -35.62
N GLU A 285 -7.69 -20.17 -34.72
CA GLU A 285 -9.15 -19.99 -34.75
C GLU A 285 -9.63 -19.25 -36.01
N THR A 286 -8.86 -18.27 -36.49
CA THR A 286 -9.14 -17.53 -37.73
C THR A 286 -8.71 -18.27 -38.99
N GLY A 287 -8.17 -19.50 -38.88
CA GLY A 287 -7.75 -20.33 -40.00
C GLY A 287 -6.54 -19.79 -40.77
N ARG A 288 -5.83 -18.81 -40.21
CA ARG A 288 -4.65 -18.16 -40.84
C ARG A 288 -3.38 -18.98 -40.70
N ILE A 289 -3.35 -19.86 -39.71
CA ILE A 289 -2.40 -20.97 -39.63
C ILE A 289 -3.19 -22.24 -39.40
N ALA A 290 -2.73 -23.33 -39.99
CA ALA A 290 -3.29 -24.64 -39.72
C ALA A 290 -3.23 -24.89 -38.22
N ASN A 291 -4.35 -25.36 -37.65
CA ASN A 291 -4.34 -25.95 -36.31
C ASN A 291 -3.18 -26.95 -36.32
N PRO A 292 -2.17 -26.83 -35.44
CA PRO A 292 -1.11 -27.82 -35.40
C PRO A 292 -1.79 -29.15 -35.14
N THR A 293 -1.90 -29.97 -36.19
CA THR A 293 -2.33 -31.35 -36.08
C THR A 293 -1.53 -31.89 -34.92
N PRO A 294 -2.15 -32.41 -33.85
CA PRO A 294 -1.38 -32.97 -32.75
C PRO A 294 -0.43 -33.96 -33.41
N ALA A 295 0.86 -33.61 -33.42
CA ALA A 295 1.87 -34.42 -34.08
C ALA A 295 1.73 -35.77 -33.41
N ALA A 296 1.18 -36.75 -34.14
CA ALA A 296 0.53 -37.93 -33.59
C ALA A 296 1.31 -38.38 -32.36
N SER A 297 0.86 -37.92 -31.18
CA SER A 297 1.57 -38.23 -29.95
C SER A 297 1.22 -39.68 -29.78
N ARG A 298 2.19 -40.55 -30.07
CA ARG A 298 2.05 -41.99 -29.86
C ARG A 298 1.28 -42.18 -28.56
N ALA A 299 0.13 -42.84 -28.66
CA ALA A 299 -0.84 -42.91 -27.60
C ALA A 299 -0.15 -43.28 -26.28
N PRO A 300 -0.67 -42.84 -25.11
CA PRO A 300 -0.05 -43.11 -23.81
C PRO A 300 0.38 -44.57 -23.61
N ALA A 301 -0.34 -45.52 -24.20
CA ALA A 301 -0.01 -46.95 -24.21
C ALA A 301 1.37 -47.28 -24.82
N ASP A 302 1.74 -46.66 -25.94
CA ASP A 302 2.98 -46.92 -26.68
C ASP A 302 4.21 -46.43 -25.89
N ARG A 303 4.03 -45.38 -25.08
CA ARG A 303 5.08 -44.83 -24.21
C ARG A 303 5.31 -45.69 -22.97
N THR A 304 4.25 -46.30 -22.45
CA THR A 304 4.32 -47.23 -21.30
C THR A 304 4.99 -48.54 -21.70
N GLU A 305 4.62 -49.12 -22.85
CA GLU A 305 5.29 -50.32 -23.38
C GLU A 305 6.78 -50.07 -23.69
N GLU A 306 7.12 -48.89 -24.22
CA GLU A 306 8.52 -48.53 -24.46
C GLU A 306 9.32 -48.38 -23.15
N LEU A 307 8.71 -47.84 -22.10
CA LEU A 307 9.31 -47.70 -20.77
C LEU A 307 9.51 -49.05 -20.09
N GLU A 308 8.53 -49.95 -20.16
CA GLU A 308 8.63 -51.31 -19.62
C GLU A 308 9.72 -52.11 -20.32
N ARG A 309 9.82 -51.99 -21.66
CA ARG A 309 10.89 -52.63 -22.42
C ARG A 309 12.27 -52.13 -21.99
N LYS A 310 12.43 -50.81 -21.81
CA LYS A 310 13.70 -50.22 -21.35
C LYS A 310 14.03 -50.62 -19.91
N LEU A 311 13.04 -50.71 -19.03
CA LEU A 311 13.23 -51.14 -17.65
C LEU A 311 13.69 -52.60 -17.57
N ASN A 312 13.06 -53.49 -18.34
CA ASN A 312 13.44 -54.89 -18.41
C ASN A 312 14.84 -55.10 -19.00
N GLU A 313 15.24 -54.27 -19.96
CA GLU A 313 16.60 -54.30 -20.50
C GLU A 313 17.64 -53.83 -19.46
N ALA A 314 17.33 -52.78 -18.71
CA ALA A 314 18.21 -52.28 -17.64
C ALA A 314 18.38 -53.31 -16.52
N LEU A 315 17.30 -53.98 -16.09
CA LEU A 315 17.35 -55.03 -15.08
C LEU A 315 18.21 -56.22 -15.52
N ARG A 316 18.09 -56.66 -16.78
CA ARG A 316 18.96 -57.72 -17.32
C ARG A 316 20.44 -57.34 -17.34
N ARG A 317 20.76 -56.07 -17.61
CA ARG A 317 22.15 -55.58 -17.56
C ARG A 317 22.69 -55.58 -16.13
N LEU A 318 21.87 -55.22 -15.14
CA LEU A 318 22.25 -55.27 -13.73
C LEU A 318 22.47 -56.70 -13.25
N GLU A 319 21.57 -57.65 -13.56
CA GLU A 319 21.75 -59.07 -13.22
C GLU A 319 23.01 -59.67 -13.88
N ALA A 320 23.32 -59.27 -15.11
CA ALA A 320 24.54 -59.70 -15.80
C ALA A 320 25.83 -59.16 -15.13
N LEU A 321 25.77 -57.94 -14.57
CA LEU A 321 26.86 -57.33 -13.81
C LEU A 321 27.01 -57.98 -12.43
N GLU A 322 25.90 -58.30 -11.74
CA GLU A 322 25.95 -59.02 -10.45
C GLU A 322 26.54 -60.42 -10.58
N LYS A 323 26.29 -61.14 -11.69
CA LYS A 323 26.90 -62.45 -11.95
C LYS A 323 28.39 -62.41 -12.30
N HIS A 324 28.95 -61.23 -12.58
CA HIS A 324 30.38 -61.03 -12.91
C HIS A 324 31.14 -60.24 -11.84
N SER A 325 30.54 -60.00 -10.67
CA SER A 325 31.25 -59.45 -9.52
C SER A 325 31.80 -60.60 -8.65
N PRO A 326 33.12 -60.77 -8.53
CA PRO A 326 33.73 -61.79 -7.66
C PRO A 326 33.54 -61.49 -6.17
#